data_AF-A0A2N6C8V9-F1
#
_entry.id   AF-A0A2N6C8V9-F1
#
_cell.length_a   1.000
_cell.length_b   1.000
_cell.length_c   1.000
_cell.angle_alpha   90.00
_cell.angle_beta   90.00
_cell.angle_gamma   90.00
#
_symmetry.space_group_name_H-M   'P 1'
#
loop_
_entity.id
_entity.type
_entity.pdbx_description
1 polymer ?
#
loop_
_entity_poly.entity_id
_entity_poly.type
_entity_poly.pdbx_seq_one_letter_code
_entity_poly.pdbx_strand_id
1 'polypeptide(L)' 'MILRRTAAGLFSLLMILSFHTSCFAGTTEEIASLLLFVEQSGCTFIRNGKHYDAPEARKHI' A
#
# COMPACT_ATOMS: atom_id res chain seq x y z
N MET A 1 19.49 25.47 -30.05
CA MET A 1 19.22 24.01 -30.02
C MET A 1 19.35 23.37 -28.62
N ILE A 2 19.96 24.04 -27.64
CA ILE A 2 20.15 23.53 -26.26
C ILE A 2 18.84 23.59 -25.43
N LEU A 3 17.98 24.59 -25.66
CA LEU A 3 16.69 24.76 -24.96
C LEU A 3 15.65 23.65 -25.27
N ARG A 4 15.78 22.97 -26.41
CA ARG A 4 14.91 21.82 -26.78
C ARG A 4 15.32 20.52 -26.09
N ARG A 5 16.59 20.37 -25.69
CA ARG A 5 17.12 19.17 -25.03
C ARG A 5 16.71 19.08 -23.56
N THR A 6 16.61 20.21 -22.87
CA THR A 6 16.21 20.27 -21.45
C THR A 6 14.71 20.02 -21.27
N ALA A 7 13.87 20.51 -22.19
CA ALA A 7 12.43 20.25 -22.18
C ALA A 7 12.09 18.76 -22.34
N ALA A 8 12.81 18.05 -23.22
CA ALA A 8 12.65 16.61 -23.41
C ALA A 8 13.04 15.81 -22.16
N GLY A 9 14.15 16.16 -21.50
CA GLY A 9 14.59 15.51 -20.26
C GLY A 9 13.62 15.73 -19.09
N LEU A 10 13.05 16.93 -18.97
CA LEU A 10 12.06 17.24 -17.93
C LEU A 10 10.74 16.51 -18.15
N PHE A 11 10.29 16.39 -19.41
CA PHE A 11 9.11 15.60 -19.77
C PHE A 11 9.32 14.11 -19.48
N SER A 12 10.49 13.56 -19.81
CA SER A 12 10.84 12.18 -19.49
C SER A 12 10.87 11.91 -17.98
N LEU A 13 11.39 12.85 -17.17
CA LEU A 13 11.41 12.73 -15.71
C LEU A 13 10.00 12.79 -15.09
N LEU A 14 9.13 13.68 -15.60
CA LEU A 14 7.73 13.80 -15.17
C LEU A 14 6.90 12.55 -15.48
N MET A 15 7.15 11.90 -16.63
CA MET A 15 6.50 10.64 -16.97
C MET A 15 6.90 9.54 -16.00
N ILE A 16 8.19 9.38 -15.69
CA ILE A 16 8.69 8.35 -14.75
C ILE A 16 8.08 8.54 -13.35
N LEU A 17 7.96 9.78 -12.87
CA LEU A 17 7.39 10.06 -11.54
C LEU A 17 5.89 9.69 -11.46
N SER A 18 5.15 9.81 -12.57
CA SER A 18 3.72 9.52 -12.63
C SER A 18 3.39 8.02 -12.56
N PHE A 19 4.33 7.15 -12.94
CA PHE A 19 4.13 5.69 -12.88
C PHE A 19 4.27 5.12 -11.45
N HIS A 20 4.97 5.81 -10.56
CA HIS A 20 5.22 5.30 -9.20
C HIS A 20 4.01 5.46 -8.27
N THR A 21 3.17 6.46 -8.50
CA THR A 21 2.01 6.78 -7.65
C THR A 21 0.86 5.79 -7.80
N SER A 22 0.69 5.20 -8.99
CA SER A 22 -0.43 4.32 -9.33
C SER A 22 -0.35 2.94 -8.66
N CYS A 23 0.87 2.46 -8.36
CA CYS A 23 1.06 1.17 -7.70
C CYS A 23 0.65 1.23 -6.22
N PHE A 24 0.93 2.35 -5.55
CA PHE A 24 0.71 2.51 -4.11
C PHE A 24 -0.76 2.71 -3.72
N ALA A 25 -1.56 3.33 -4.61
CA ALA A 25 -2.98 3.57 -4.37
C ALA A 25 -3.77 2.26 -4.20
N GLY A 26 -3.59 1.30 -5.11
CA GLY A 26 -4.26 0.00 -5.04
C GLY A 26 -3.81 -0.85 -3.84
N THR A 27 -2.55 -0.71 -3.42
CA THR A 27 -2.02 -1.46 -2.27
C THR A 27 -2.70 -1.08 -0.95
N THR A 28 -3.07 0.19 -0.75
CA THR A 28 -3.68 0.64 0.51
C THR A 28 -5.10 0.07 0.68
N GLU A 29 -5.89 0.08 -0.39
CA GLU A 29 -7.26 -0.43 -0.42
C GLU A 29 -7.29 -1.95 -0.29
N GLU A 30 -6.33 -2.63 -0.93
CA GLU A 30 -6.13 -4.07 -0.80
C GLU A 30 -5.77 -4.46 0.63
N ILE A 31 -4.78 -3.79 1.24
CA ILE A 31 -4.39 -4.01 2.64
C ILE A 31 -5.60 -3.79 3.56
N ALA A 32 -6.36 -2.71 3.37
CA ALA A 32 -7.53 -2.42 4.18
C ALA A 32 -8.59 -3.54 4.07
N SER A 33 -8.82 -4.06 2.86
CA SER A 33 -9.76 -5.15 2.60
C SER A 33 -9.30 -6.46 3.25
N LEU A 34 -8.01 -6.77 3.17
CA LEU A 34 -7.42 -7.95 3.81
C LEU A 34 -7.52 -7.87 5.33
N LEU A 35 -7.21 -6.73 5.94
CA LEU A 35 -7.34 -6.51 7.37
C LEU A 35 -8.79 -6.65 7.85
N LEU A 36 -9.75 -6.14 7.08
CA LEU A 36 -11.18 -6.28 7.37
C LEU A 36 -11.63 -7.74 7.29
N PHE A 37 -11.20 -8.47 6.27
CA PHE A 37 -11.46 -9.90 6.14
C PHE A 37 -10.91 -10.68 7.33
N VAL A 38 -9.67 -10.41 7.74
CA VAL A 38 -9.06 -11.05 8.91
C VAL A 38 -9.88 -10.78 10.17
N GLU A 39 -10.24 -9.53 10.43
CA GLU A 39 -11.06 -9.13 11.59
C GLU A 39 -12.42 -9.85 11.62
N GLN A 40 -13.04 -10.10 10.45
CA GLN A 40 -14.35 -10.73 10.34
C GLN A 40 -14.32 -12.26 10.20
N SER A 41 -13.14 -12.87 10.13
CA SER A 41 -12.98 -14.31 9.83
C SER A 41 -13.53 -15.27 10.89
N GLY A 42 -13.81 -14.80 12.11
CA GLY A 42 -14.21 -15.65 13.24
C GLY A 42 -13.10 -16.57 13.76
N CYS A 43 -11.86 -16.39 13.27
CA CYS A 43 -10.71 -17.15 13.73
C CYS A 43 -10.29 -16.77 15.17
N THR A 44 -9.53 -17.67 15.81
CA THR A 44 -8.81 -17.35 17.05
C THR A 44 -7.44 -16.77 16.71
N PHE A 45 -7.12 -15.59 17.25
CA PHE A 45 -5.86 -14.92 16.98
C PHE A 45 -4.86 -15.13 18.12
N ILE A 46 -3.70 -15.67 17.78
CA ILE A 46 -2.62 -15.96 18.74
C ILE A 46 -1.33 -15.37 18.21
N ARG A 47 -0.69 -14.50 19.01
CA ARG A 47 0.64 -13.95 18.71
C ARG A 47 1.54 -14.16 19.91
N ASN A 48 2.65 -14.87 19.70
CA ASN A 48 3.62 -15.20 20.75
C ASN A 48 2.97 -15.87 21.99
N GLY A 49 2.00 -16.76 21.76
CA GLY A 49 1.28 -17.46 22.83
C GLY A 49 0.20 -16.64 23.55
N LYS A 50 0.06 -15.34 23.26
CA LYS A 50 -1.03 -14.51 23.79
C LYS A 50 -2.20 -14.48 22.81
N HIS A 51 -3.40 -14.65 23.35
CA HIS A 51 -4.66 -14.54 22.62
C HIS A 51 -5.08 -13.08 22.48
N TYR A 52 -5.68 -12.75 21.35
CA TYR A 52 -6.23 -11.43 21.03
C TYR A 52 -7.63 -11.59 20.45
N ASP A 53 -8.50 -10.63 20.73
CA ASP A 53 -9.74 -10.50 19.97
C ASP A 53 -9.45 -9.99 18.54
N ALA A 54 -10.45 -10.04 17.66
CA ALA A 54 -10.26 -9.69 16.25
C ALA A 54 -9.83 -8.22 16.04
N PRO A 55 -10.48 -7.23 16.69
CA PRO A 55 -10.05 -5.82 16.60
C PRO A 55 -8.63 -5.57 17.14
N GLU A 56 -8.20 -6.27 18.19
CA GLU A 56 -6.84 -6.20 18.71
C GLU A 56 -5.83 -6.87 17.77
N ALA A 57 -6.17 -8.03 17.20
CA ALA A 57 -5.33 -8.75 16.26
C ALA A 57 -5.00 -7.90 15.02
N ARG A 58 -5.98 -7.14 14.51
CA ARG A 58 -5.77 -6.19 13.39
C ARG A 58 -4.69 -5.14 13.67
N LYS A 59 -4.48 -4.74 14.93
CA LYS A 59 -3.45 -3.76 15.31
C LYS A 59 -2.03 -4.34 15.31
N HIS A 60 -1.90 -5.67 15.22
CA HIS A 60 -0.64 -6.40 15.31
C HIS A 60 -0.14 -6.97 13.98
N ILE A 61 -0.91 -6.79 12.90
CA ILE A 61 -0.60 -7.19 11.52
C ILE A 61 -0.16 -5.94 10.77
#